data_AF-A0A024PAA5-F1
#
_entry.id   AF-A0A024PAA5-F1
#
_cell.length_a   1.000
_cell.length_b   1.000
_cell.length_c   1.000
_cell.angle_alpha   90.00
_cell.angle_beta   90.00
_cell.angle_gamma   90.00
#
_symmetry.space_group_name_H-M   'P 1'
#
loop_
_entity.id
_entity.type
_entity.pdbx_description
1 polymer ?
#
loop_
_entity_poly.entity_id
_entity_poly.type
_entity_poly.pdbx_seq_one_letter_code
_entity_poly.pdbx_strand_id
1 'polypeptide(L)'
;MILDIIDSYRESFHALDWPVEAFIHNWTSYRTFFLLDRERGQPSMPRMISEGRIVKKDARLDDVKKEAEELLQKGPEPWSDTTIIQKRYFLTDALDDFIGCSDRGEGLFIAASLAEQASEFYLRINRQWTGSSKWMVRSLKNFNPDFAASLIQGLNRFYEKGEKADLVHVIEQLLHCYGGRLFDGFSIRKS
;
A
#
# COMPACT_ATOMS: atom_id res chain seq x y z
N MET A 1 -1.21 26.88 28.93
CA MET A 1 -2.42 27.13 28.11
C MET A 1 -2.32 26.20 26.92
N ILE A 2 -3.17 25.17 26.84
CA ILE A 2 -3.26 24.35 25.64
C ILE A 2 -4.05 25.20 24.65
N LEU A 3 -3.41 25.61 23.56
CA LEU A 3 -4.12 26.25 22.45
C LEU A 3 -5.16 25.24 21.96
N ASP A 4 -6.42 25.64 21.87
CA ASP A 4 -7.43 24.82 21.20
C ASP A 4 -7.00 24.65 19.74
N ILE A 5 -6.62 23.43 19.39
CA ILE A 5 -6.24 23.07 18.03
C ILE A 5 -7.51 23.04 17.20
N ILE A 6 -7.74 24.11 16.43
CA ILE A 6 -8.91 24.26 15.56
C ILE A 6 -8.80 23.29 14.36
N ASP A 7 -7.64 23.26 13.71
CA ASP A 7 -7.37 22.42 12.54
C ASP A 7 -6.21 21.45 12.78
N SER A 8 -6.29 20.26 12.19
CA SER A 8 -5.16 19.32 12.21
C SER A 8 -4.02 19.83 11.33
N TYR A 9 -2.78 19.71 11.81
CA TYR A 9 -1.60 20.09 11.04
C TYR A 9 -0.44 19.12 11.28
N ARG A 10 0.54 19.15 10.37
CA ARG A 10 1.80 18.42 10.49
C ARG A 10 2.95 19.41 10.46
N GLU A 11 3.92 19.21 11.34
CA GLU A 11 5.15 19.99 11.35
C GLU A 11 6.37 19.07 11.53
N SER A 12 7.51 19.51 11.00
CA SER A 12 8.79 18.83 11.15
C SER A 12 9.80 19.80 11.75
N PHE A 13 10.51 19.38 12.80
CA PHE A 13 11.50 20.21 13.48
C PHE A 13 12.62 19.34 14.07
N HIS A 14 13.72 19.96 14.47
CA HIS A 14 14.79 19.28 15.20
C HIS A 14 14.63 19.52 16.70
N ALA A 15 14.75 18.47 17.51
CA ALA A 15 14.80 18.57 18.97
C ALA A 15 15.90 17.66 19.50
N LEU A 16 16.81 18.21 20.30
CA LEU A 16 17.99 17.48 20.79
C LEU A 16 18.80 16.82 19.66
N ASP A 17 18.93 17.50 18.51
CA ASP A 17 19.56 17.02 17.27
C ASP A 17 18.87 15.83 16.58
N TRP A 18 17.67 15.46 17.01
CA TRP A 18 16.84 14.46 16.33
C TRP A 18 15.82 15.12 15.42
N PRO A 19 15.63 14.64 14.17
CA PRO A 19 14.49 15.04 13.35
C PRO A 19 13.21 14.46 13.95
N VAL A 20 12.23 15.34 14.20
CA VAL A 20 10.92 14.99 14.75
C VAL A 20 9.85 15.41 13.74
N GLU A 21 8.89 14.53 13.51
CA GLU A 21 7.66 14.84 12.79
C GLU A 21 6.49 14.76 13.76
N ALA A 22 5.76 15.86 13.93
CA ALA A 22 4.59 15.94 14.78
C ALA A 22 3.32 16.01 13.92
N PHE A 23 2.36 15.17 14.27
CA PHE A 23 1.03 15.11 13.65
C PHE A 23 0.01 15.52 14.72
N ILE A 24 -0.53 16.72 14.56
CA ILE A 24 -1.32 17.38 15.58
C ILE A 24 -2.80 17.28 15.21
N HIS A 25 -3.56 16.63 16.09
CA HIS A 25 -4.99 16.38 15.91
C HIS A 25 -5.77 16.77 17.16
N ASN A 26 -7.05 17.03 16.99
CA ASN A 26 -8.02 17.15 18.07
C ASN A 26 -8.89 15.88 18.13
N TRP A 27 -9.86 15.84 19.04
CA TRP A 27 -10.67 14.64 19.31
C TRP A 27 -11.64 14.25 18.18
N THR A 28 -11.76 15.07 17.14
CA THR A 28 -12.63 14.79 15.99
C THR A 28 -11.82 14.66 14.70
N SER A 29 -10.77 15.45 14.51
CA SER A 29 -10.05 15.52 13.24
C SER A 29 -9.32 14.24 12.87
N TYR A 30 -8.83 13.45 13.84
CA TYR A 30 -8.13 12.20 13.53
C TYR A 30 -9.02 11.18 12.80
N ARG A 31 -10.34 11.19 13.04
CA ARG A 31 -11.28 10.25 12.40
C ARG A 31 -11.40 10.48 10.90
N THR A 32 -11.28 11.72 10.44
CA THR A 32 -11.21 12.03 9.00
C THR A 32 -10.02 11.32 8.35
N PHE A 33 -8.86 11.29 9.01
CA PHE A 33 -7.68 10.58 8.49
C PHE A 33 -7.84 9.07 8.53
N PHE A 34 -8.56 8.53 9.51
CA PHE A 34 -8.92 7.10 9.53
C PHE A 34 -9.77 6.71 8.32
N LEU A 35 -10.75 7.55 7.96
CA LEU A 35 -11.58 7.33 6.78
C LEU A 35 -10.75 7.38 5.49
N LEU A 36 -9.92 8.42 5.32
CA LEU A 36 -9.04 8.55 4.16
C LEU A 36 -8.07 7.36 4.04
N ASP A 37 -7.50 6.90 5.16
CA ASP A 37 -6.64 5.73 5.22
C ASP A 37 -7.37 4.45 4.83
N ARG A 38 -8.63 4.30 5.26
CA ARG A 38 -9.50 3.17 4.91
C ARG A 38 -9.85 3.14 3.43
N GLU A 39 -10.18 4.28 2.84
CA GLU A 39 -10.52 4.41 1.42
C GLU A 39 -9.30 4.12 0.53
N ARG A 40 -8.17 4.76 0.82
CA ARG A 40 -6.92 4.55 0.08
C ARG A 40 -6.22 3.23 0.41
N GLY A 41 -6.70 2.53 1.44
CA GLY A 41 -6.21 1.23 1.89
C GLY A 41 -4.79 1.23 2.45
N GLN A 42 -4.32 2.35 2.99
CA GLN A 42 -3.01 2.50 3.63
C GLN A 42 -3.19 3.03 5.06
N PRO A 43 -2.99 2.20 6.10
CA PRO A 43 -3.38 2.55 7.46
C PRO A 43 -2.24 3.29 8.19
N SER A 44 -1.93 4.50 7.76
CA SER A 44 -0.83 5.29 8.35
C SER A 44 -1.14 5.73 9.77
N MET A 45 -2.23 6.49 9.94
CA MET A 45 -2.66 7.05 11.22
C MET A 45 -3.15 5.98 12.20
N PRO A 46 -4.02 5.01 11.81
CA PRO A 46 -4.45 3.95 12.72
C PRO A 46 -3.26 3.13 13.25
N ARG A 47 -2.28 2.83 12.40
CA ARG A 47 -1.09 2.08 12.82
C ARG A 47 -0.23 2.87 13.78
N MET A 48 0.04 4.15 13.48
CA MET A 48 0.82 5.02 14.38
C MET A 48 0.18 5.13 15.76
N ILE A 49 -1.15 5.23 15.82
CA ILE A 49 -1.89 5.32 17.09
C ILE A 49 -1.86 3.98 17.84
N SER A 50 -2.17 2.87 17.18
CA SER A 50 -2.21 1.54 17.81
C SER A 50 -0.84 1.13 18.35
N GLU A 51 0.21 1.26 17.53
CA GLU A 51 1.59 0.87 17.88
C GLU A 51 2.29 1.90 18.78
N GLY A 52 1.76 3.13 18.86
CA GLY A 52 2.35 4.25 19.59
C GLY A 52 2.36 4.06 21.11
N ARG A 53 3.29 4.76 21.78
CA ARG A 53 3.38 4.79 23.25
C ARG A 53 2.82 6.10 23.79
N ILE A 54 1.99 6.00 24.83
CA ILE A 54 1.42 7.17 25.51
C ILE A 54 2.50 7.77 26.41
N VAL A 55 2.88 9.02 26.14
CA VAL A 55 3.83 9.78 26.98
C VAL A 55 3.09 10.55 28.08
N LYS A 56 1.89 11.06 27.79
CA LYS A 56 1.02 11.76 28.74
C LYS A 56 -0.37 11.14 28.71
N LYS A 57 -0.83 10.63 29.85
CA LYS A 57 -2.11 9.92 29.96
C LYS A 57 -3.31 10.88 29.91
N ASP A 58 -4.34 10.48 29.18
CA ASP A 58 -5.69 11.04 29.16
C ASP A 58 -6.66 9.85 28.97
N ALA A 59 -7.79 9.85 29.68
CA ALA A 59 -8.72 8.72 29.67
C ALA A 59 -9.31 8.42 28.28
N ARG A 60 -9.39 9.43 27.40
CA ARG A 60 -9.93 9.29 26.03
C ARG A 60 -8.98 8.53 25.10
N LEU A 61 -7.69 8.44 25.43
CA LEU A 61 -6.71 7.79 24.55
C LEU A 61 -6.94 6.28 24.42
N ASP A 62 -7.51 5.65 25.44
CA ASP A 62 -7.82 4.22 25.40
C ASP A 62 -8.88 3.93 24.32
N ASP A 63 -9.91 4.77 24.21
CA ASP A 63 -10.93 4.67 23.16
C ASP A 63 -10.34 4.93 21.77
N VAL A 64 -9.49 5.95 21.62
CA VAL A 64 -8.83 6.26 20.33
C VAL A 64 -7.94 5.11 19.86
N LYS A 65 -7.22 4.45 20.77
CA LYS A 65 -6.42 3.26 20.44
C LYS A 65 -7.29 2.08 20.04
N LYS A 66 -8.38 1.84 20.76
CA LYS A 66 -9.34 0.79 20.44
C LYS A 66 -9.96 1.00 19.06
N GLU A 67 -10.38 2.22 18.73
CA GLU A 67 -10.91 2.57 17.39
C GLU A 67 -9.88 2.26 16.28
N ALA A 68 -8.60 2.56 16.53
CA ALA A 68 -7.54 2.27 15.58
C ALA A 68 -7.32 0.76 15.39
N GLU A 69 -7.32 -0.01 16.47
CA GLU A 69 -7.17 -1.47 16.44
C GLU A 69 -8.35 -2.15 15.73
N GLU A 70 -9.57 -1.75 16.03
CA GLU A 70 -10.78 -2.25 15.38
C GLU A 70 -10.77 -1.94 13.87
N LEU A 71 -10.35 -0.74 13.48
CA LEU A 71 -10.20 -0.38 12.07
C LEU A 71 -9.15 -1.24 11.38
N LEU A 72 -7.98 -1.42 12.01
CA LEU A 72 -6.90 -2.26 11.47
C LEU A 72 -7.37 -3.71 11.26
N GLN A 73 -8.13 -4.27 12.20
CA GLN A 73 -8.70 -5.62 12.08
C GLN A 73 -9.75 -5.72 10.96
N LYS A 74 -10.56 -4.66 10.77
CA LYS A 74 -11.63 -4.62 9.75
C LYS A 74 -11.10 -4.62 8.31
N GLY A 75 -9.93 -4.04 8.09
CA GLY A 75 -9.35 -3.90 6.75
C GLY A 75 -9.86 -2.67 5.97
N PRO A 76 -9.27 -2.39 4.80
CA PRO A 76 -9.66 -1.31 3.92
C PRO A 76 -11.05 -1.53 3.31
N GLU A 77 -11.59 -0.47 2.70
CA GLU A 77 -12.77 -0.64 1.84
C GLU A 77 -12.42 -1.53 0.63
N PRO A 78 -13.35 -2.42 0.23
CA PRO A 78 -13.17 -3.22 -0.97
C PRO A 78 -13.13 -2.31 -2.19
N TRP A 79 -12.35 -2.72 -3.18
CA TRP A 79 -12.41 -2.08 -4.49
C TRP A 79 -13.74 -2.35 -5.16
N SER A 80 -14.22 -1.37 -5.94
CA SER A 80 -15.31 -1.58 -6.88
C SER A 80 -14.87 -2.49 -8.02
N ASP A 81 -15.82 -3.15 -8.68
CA ASP A 81 -15.54 -3.98 -9.86
C ASP A 81 -14.82 -3.18 -10.96
N THR A 82 -15.21 -1.92 -11.16
CA THR A 82 -14.55 -1.00 -12.09
C THR A 82 -13.08 -0.79 -11.73
N THR A 83 -12.77 -0.58 -10.45
CA THR A 83 -11.39 -0.43 -9.98
C THR A 83 -10.59 -1.72 -10.16
N ILE A 84 -11.18 -2.88 -9.88
CA ILE A 84 -10.53 -4.18 -10.08
C ILE A 84 -10.19 -4.38 -11.56
N ILE A 85 -11.13 -4.12 -12.46
CA ILE A 85 -10.94 -4.20 -13.92
C ILE A 85 -9.80 -3.26 -14.36
N GLN A 86 -9.82 -2.01 -13.91
CA GLN A 86 -8.79 -1.02 -14.25
C GLN A 86 -7.40 -1.45 -13.75
N LYS A 87 -7.29 -1.87 -12.49
CA LYS A 87 -6.00 -2.30 -11.93
C LYS A 87 -5.46 -3.56 -12.61
N ARG A 88 -6.35 -4.51 -12.95
CA ARG A 88 -5.97 -5.72 -13.70
C ARG A 88 -5.48 -5.39 -15.11
N TYR A 89 -6.12 -4.43 -15.79
CA TYR A 89 -5.67 -3.93 -17.08
C TYR A 89 -4.27 -3.32 -16.99
N PHE A 90 -4.05 -2.35 -16.09
CA PHE A 90 -2.75 -1.69 -15.97
C PHE A 90 -1.63 -2.65 -15.52
N LEU A 91 -1.96 -3.63 -14.68
CA LEU A 91 -1.02 -4.69 -14.32
C LEU A 91 -0.67 -5.59 -15.52
N THR A 92 -1.63 -5.85 -16.40
CA THR A 92 -1.40 -6.60 -17.66
C THR A 92 -0.49 -5.81 -18.59
N ASP A 93 -0.80 -4.53 -18.80
CA ASP A 93 -0.03 -3.61 -19.65
C ASP A 93 1.44 -3.52 -19.19
N ALA A 94 1.66 -3.29 -17.89
CA ALA A 94 3.01 -3.25 -17.31
C ALA A 94 3.75 -4.59 -17.43
N LEU A 95 3.04 -5.72 -17.37
CA LEU A 95 3.63 -7.04 -17.54
C LEU A 95 4.06 -7.27 -19.01
N ASP A 96 3.24 -6.84 -19.96
CA ASP A 96 3.55 -6.95 -21.40
C ASP A 96 4.75 -6.06 -21.77
N ASP A 97 4.80 -4.83 -21.27
CA ASP A 97 5.96 -3.95 -21.37
C ASP A 97 7.21 -4.61 -20.79
N PHE A 98 7.09 -5.22 -19.60
CA PHE A 98 8.22 -5.90 -18.97
C PHE A 98 8.73 -7.08 -19.81
N ILE A 99 7.83 -7.87 -20.40
CA ILE A 99 8.19 -8.99 -21.26
C ILE A 99 8.90 -8.49 -22.52
N GLY A 100 8.32 -7.51 -23.20
CA GLY A 100 8.80 -6.97 -24.49
C GLY A 100 10.04 -6.07 -24.40
N CYS A 101 10.35 -5.52 -23.23
CA CYS A 101 11.47 -4.59 -23.05
C CYS A 101 12.82 -5.25 -23.36
N SER A 102 13.68 -4.61 -24.14
CA SER A 102 15.06 -5.07 -24.39
C SER A 102 16.11 -4.18 -23.75
N ASP A 103 15.77 -2.92 -23.45
CA ASP A 103 16.67 -2.00 -22.76
C ASP A 103 16.77 -2.32 -21.27
N ARG A 104 18.00 -2.32 -20.74
CA ARG A 104 18.23 -2.64 -19.33
C ARG A 104 17.69 -1.55 -18.42
N GLY A 105 17.89 -0.29 -18.77
CA GLY A 105 17.45 0.85 -17.97
C GLY A 105 15.94 0.86 -17.82
N GLU A 106 15.20 0.79 -18.94
CA GLU A 106 13.74 0.68 -18.95
C GLU A 106 13.26 -0.51 -18.13
N GLY A 107 13.87 -1.68 -18.30
CA GLY A 107 13.50 -2.88 -17.56
C GLY A 107 13.60 -2.71 -16.04
N LEU A 108 14.60 -1.97 -15.53
CA LEU A 108 14.74 -1.69 -14.09
C LEU A 108 13.55 -0.90 -13.54
N PHE A 109 13.11 0.13 -14.28
CA PHE A 109 11.98 0.98 -13.89
C PHE A 109 10.64 0.25 -14.06
N ILE A 110 10.47 -0.50 -15.16
CA ILE A 110 9.27 -1.31 -15.39
C ILE A 110 9.13 -2.35 -14.28
N ALA A 111 10.20 -3.07 -13.92
CA ALA A 111 10.15 -4.06 -12.83
C ALA A 111 9.76 -3.45 -11.48
N ALA A 112 10.22 -2.24 -11.18
CA ALA A 112 9.86 -1.53 -9.95
C ALA A 112 8.38 -1.16 -9.93
N SER A 113 7.88 -0.56 -11.02
CA SER A 113 6.46 -0.23 -11.20
C SER A 113 5.57 -1.48 -11.12
N LEU A 114 5.99 -2.55 -11.81
CA LEU A 114 5.28 -3.82 -11.86
C LEU A 114 5.20 -4.48 -10.47
N ALA A 115 6.27 -4.42 -9.68
CA ALA A 115 6.26 -4.88 -8.30
C ALA A 115 5.28 -4.10 -7.42
N GLU A 116 5.27 -2.77 -7.53
CA GLU A 116 4.33 -1.92 -6.77
C GLU A 116 2.88 -2.21 -7.15
N GLN A 117 2.58 -2.28 -8.44
CA GLN A 117 1.24 -2.57 -8.95
C GLN A 117 0.75 -3.97 -8.57
N ALA A 118 1.58 -5.00 -8.74
CA ALA A 118 1.25 -6.37 -8.36
C ALA A 118 0.98 -6.49 -6.85
N SER A 119 1.82 -5.84 -6.04
CA SER A 119 1.68 -5.84 -4.57
C SER A 119 0.40 -5.13 -4.11
N GLU A 120 0.11 -3.95 -4.67
CA GLU A 120 -1.12 -3.22 -4.39
C GLU A 120 -2.34 -4.03 -4.81
N PHE A 121 -2.34 -4.57 -6.03
CA PHE A 121 -3.42 -5.38 -6.57
C PHE A 121 -3.72 -6.57 -5.66
N TYR A 122 -2.70 -7.37 -5.35
CA TYR A 122 -2.84 -8.56 -4.55
C TYR A 122 -3.35 -8.27 -3.13
N LEU A 123 -2.84 -7.24 -2.47
CA LEU A 123 -3.31 -6.88 -1.13
C LEU A 123 -4.73 -6.32 -1.17
N ARG A 124 -5.02 -5.36 -2.05
CA ARG A 124 -6.32 -4.67 -2.06
C ARG A 124 -7.47 -5.56 -2.51
N ILE A 125 -7.26 -6.43 -3.50
CA ILE A 125 -8.30 -7.37 -3.93
C ILE A 125 -8.66 -8.37 -2.81
N ASN A 126 -7.72 -8.67 -1.91
CA ASN A 126 -7.94 -9.50 -0.73
C ASN A 126 -8.32 -8.69 0.53
N ARG A 127 -8.70 -7.41 0.37
CA ARG A 127 -9.06 -6.49 1.46
C ARG A 127 -7.98 -6.44 2.55
N GLN A 128 -6.72 -6.38 2.13
CA GLN A 128 -5.58 -6.22 3.00
C GLN A 128 -5.03 -4.80 2.88
N TRP A 129 -4.49 -4.32 3.99
CA TRP A 129 -3.81 -3.04 4.05
C TRP A 129 -2.53 -3.04 3.22
N THR A 130 -2.37 -2.05 2.36
CA THR A 130 -1.12 -1.78 1.64
C THR A 130 -0.20 -0.89 2.48
N GLY A 131 0.94 -0.54 1.92
CA GLY A 131 1.84 0.46 2.47
C GLY A 131 2.76 1.01 1.40
N SER A 132 3.54 2.02 1.75
CA SER A 132 4.56 2.60 0.87
C SER A 132 5.95 2.08 1.22
N SER A 133 6.81 1.96 0.21
CA SER A 133 8.22 1.57 0.34
C SER A 133 8.40 0.34 1.24
N LYS A 134 8.99 0.50 2.43
CA LYS A 134 9.26 -0.58 3.40
C LYS A 134 8.00 -1.29 3.86
N TRP A 135 6.86 -0.59 3.92
CA TRP A 135 5.61 -1.17 4.40
C TRP A 135 4.96 -2.08 3.36
N MET A 136 5.20 -1.88 2.07
CA MET A 136 4.61 -2.74 1.03
C MET A 136 5.02 -4.21 1.24
N VAL A 137 6.33 -4.46 1.34
CA VAL A 137 6.84 -5.82 1.55
C VAL A 137 6.47 -6.40 2.91
N ARG A 138 6.33 -5.56 3.95
CA ARG A 138 5.86 -6.00 5.27
C ARG A 138 4.40 -6.45 5.22
N SER A 139 3.54 -5.68 4.55
CA SER A 139 2.14 -6.04 4.34
C SER A 139 2.00 -7.35 3.57
N LEU A 140 2.77 -7.53 2.49
CA LEU A 140 2.80 -8.79 1.75
C LEU A 140 3.20 -9.96 2.65
N LYS A 141 4.31 -9.85 3.38
CA LYS A 141 4.78 -10.92 4.28
C LYS A 141 3.79 -11.27 5.37
N ASN A 142 3.08 -10.27 5.90
CA ASN A 142 2.07 -10.49 6.93
C ASN A 142 0.83 -11.21 6.38
N PHE A 143 0.45 -10.94 5.13
CA PHE A 143 -0.73 -11.56 4.51
C PHE A 143 -0.42 -12.92 3.88
N ASN A 144 0.61 -12.98 3.03
CA ASN A 144 1.04 -14.19 2.34
C ASN A 144 2.57 -14.19 2.19
N PRO A 145 3.30 -14.86 3.09
CA PRO A 145 4.75 -14.91 3.05
C PRO A 145 5.30 -15.63 1.81
N ASP A 146 4.58 -16.61 1.26
CA ASP A 146 5.02 -17.38 0.09
C ASP A 146 4.94 -16.53 -1.19
N PHE A 147 3.83 -15.81 -1.39
CA PHE A 147 3.72 -14.85 -2.49
C PHE A 147 4.80 -13.76 -2.38
N ALA A 148 5.02 -13.23 -1.18
CA ALA A 148 6.06 -12.24 -0.94
C ALA A 148 7.45 -12.78 -1.29
N ALA A 149 7.76 -14.02 -0.90
CA ALA A 149 9.03 -14.67 -1.20
C ALA A 149 9.25 -14.85 -2.71
N SER A 150 8.24 -15.36 -3.42
CA SER A 150 8.31 -15.56 -4.88
C SER A 150 8.47 -14.24 -5.63
N LEU A 151 7.73 -13.20 -5.26
CA LEU A 151 7.86 -11.87 -5.86
C LEU A 151 9.26 -11.28 -5.65
N ILE A 152 9.78 -11.35 -4.42
CA ILE A 152 11.14 -10.88 -4.08
C ILE A 152 12.20 -11.67 -4.84
N GLN A 153 12.05 -12.99 -4.96
CA GLN A 153 12.98 -13.84 -5.70
C GLN A 153 13.02 -13.45 -7.19
N GLY A 154 11.85 -13.27 -7.82
CA GLY A 154 11.75 -12.84 -9.21
C GLY A 154 12.41 -11.48 -9.43
N LEU A 155 12.17 -10.52 -8.53
CA LEU A 155 12.83 -9.21 -8.56
C LEU A 155 14.34 -9.32 -8.42
N ASN A 156 14.84 -10.07 -7.44
CA ASN A 156 16.28 -10.24 -7.23
C ASN A 156 16.95 -10.86 -8.46
N ARG A 157 16.38 -11.92 -9.04
CA ARG A 157 16.93 -12.53 -10.27
C ARG A 157 16.97 -11.55 -11.43
N PHE A 158 15.93 -10.74 -11.60
CA PHE A 158 15.93 -9.72 -12.63
C PHE A 158 16.98 -8.63 -12.36
N TYR A 159 17.06 -8.13 -11.13
CA TYR A 159 17.99 -7.06 -10.76
C TYR A 159 19.46 -7.51 -10.78
N GLU A 160 19.75 -8.75 -10.41
CA GLU A 160 21.11 -9.29 -10.40
C GLU A 160 21.56 -9.79 -11.78
N LYS A 161 20.67 -10.48 -12.51
CA LYS A 161 21.05 -11.27 -13.70
C LYS A 161 20.29 -10.90 -14.98
N GLY A 162 19.27 -10.05 -14.90
CA GLY A 162 18.40 -9.74 -16.04
C GLY A 162 17.41 -10.85 -16.39
N GLU A 163 17.31 -11.89 -15.57
CA GLU A 163 16.37 -13.01 -15.76
C GLU A 163 14.94 -12.55 -15.46
N LYS A 164 14.04 -12.57 -16.46
CA LYS A 164 12.64 -12.13 -16.32
C LYS A 164 11.66 -13.23 -15.91
N ALA A 165 12.01 -14.50 -16.18
CA ALA A 165 11.07 -15.62 -16.17
C ALA A 165 10.32 -15.77 -14.83
N ASP A 166 11.04 -15.72 -13.70
CA ASP A 166 10.45 -15.90 -12.38
C ASP A 166 9.48 -14.77 -12.02
N LEU A 167 9.84 -13.51 -12.32
CA LEU A 167 8.97 -12.37 -12.06
C LEU A 167 7.71 -12.42 -12.93
N VAL A 168 7.86 -12.75 -14.22
CA VAL A 168 6.72 -12.94 -15.13
C VAL A 168 5.81 -14.04 -14.60
N HIS A 169 6.36 -15.19 -14.23
CA HIS A 169 5.59 -16.34 -13.75
C HIS A 169 4.73 -16.00 -12.52
N VAL A 170 5.30 -15.32 -11.53
CA VAL A 170 4.57 -14.94 -10.30
C VAL A 170 3.40 -14.01 -10.60
N ILE A 171 3.58 -13.08 -11.54
CA ILE A 171 2.54 -12.09 -11.89
C ILE A 171 1.47 -12.73 -12.78
N GLU A 172 1.83 -13.65 -13.67
CA GLU A 172 0.88 -14.47 -14.42
C GLU A 172 -0.03 -15.26 -13.48
N GLN A 173 0.55 -15.92 -12.48
CA GLN A 173 -0.23 -16.68 -11.49
C GLN A 173 -1.19 -15.77 -10.74
N LEU A 174 -0.72 -14.59 -10.32
CA LEU A 174 -1.56 -13.57 -9.71
C LEU A 174 -2.74 -13.21 -10.62
N LEU A 175 -2.48 -12.81 -11.86
CA LEU A 175 -3.51 -12.43 -12.82
C LEU A 175 -4.50 -13.58 -13.07
N HIS A 176 -4.01 -14.81 -13.25
CA HIS A 176 -4.82 -16.00 -13.48
C HIS A 176 -5.83 -16.27 -12.36
N CYS A 177 -5.45 -16.07 -11.10
CA CYS A 177 -6.37 -16.18 -9.95
C CYS A 177 -7.57 -15.21 -10.04
N TYR A 178 -7.44 -14.13 -10.82
CA TYR A 178 -8.45 -13.09 -10.96
C TYR A 178 -8.87 -12.90 -12.41
N GLY A 179 -8.94 -13.98 -13.20
CA GLY A 179 -9.49 -13.98 -14.55
C GLY A 179 -8.48 -13.74 -15.67
N GLY A 180 -7.19 -13.80 -15.37
CA GLY A 180 -6.10 -13.69 -16.33
C GLY A 180 -5.75 -12.26 -16.73
N ARG A 181 -4.88 -12.15 -17.72
CA ARG A 181 -4.54 -10.89 -18.39
C ARG A 181 -5.81 -10.22 -18.95
N LEU A 182 -5.82 -8.89 -18.96
CA LEU A 182 -6.90 -8.10 -19.54
C LEU A 182 -6.33 -7.00 -20.44
N PHE A 183 -6.62 -7.10 -21.74
CA PHE A 183 -6.34 -6.06 -22.74
C PHE A 183 -7.59 -5.81 -23.59
N ASP A 184 -8.07 -6.86 -24.26
CA ASP A 184 -9.24 -6.78 -25.15
C ASP A 184 -10.50 -6.32 -24.43
N GLY A 185 -11.21 -5.36 -25.04
CA GLY A 185 -12.49 -4.85 -24.56
C GLY A 185 -12.40 -3.82 -23.41
N PHE A 186 -11.20 -3.47 -22.94
CA PHE A 186 -11.04 -2.40 -21.95
C PHE A 186 -11.35 -1.02 -22.54
N SER A 187 -12.12 -0.20 -21.82
CA SER A 187 -12.44 1.18 -22.21
C SER A 187 -12.63 2.06 -20.98
N ILE A 188 -11.96 3.21 -20.95
CA ILE A 188 -12.22 4.29 -19.99
C ILE A 188 -12.84 5.45 -20.78
N ARG A 189 -14.09 5.80 -20.45
CA ARG A 189 -14.70 7.05 -20.91
C ARG A 189 -14.68 8.03 -19.74
N LYS A 190 -14.09 9.21 -19.94
CA LYS A 190 -14.27 10.32 -19.00
C LYS A 190 -15.68 10.86 -19.22
N SER A 191 -16.51 10.83 -18.17
CA SER A 191 -17.75 11.60 -18.08
C SER A 191 -17.44 13.05 -17.76
#